data_AF-A0ABD3SR38-F1
#
_entry.id   AF-A0ABD3SR38-F1
#
_cell.length_a   1.000
_cell.length_b   1.000
_cell.length_c   1.000
_cell.angle_alpha   90.00
_cell.angle_beta   90.00
_cell.angle_gamma   90.00
#
_symmetry.space_group_name_H-M   'P 1'
#
loop_
_entity.id
_entity.type
_entity.pdbx_description
1 polymer ?
#
loop_
_entity_poly.entity_id
_entity_poly.type
_entity_poly.pdbx_seq_one_letter_code
_entity_poly.pdbx_strand_id
1 'polypeptide(L)'
;MEHYNSKFGPAMVETMIPRMKALARQYGIEMEYGGHVGNTFNSHRLIWKAREVGGSELQDKVVQQIFRAYFEENKSLGELSVLEECATKAGYKESHDFLSNEHLGTSEVRQEMQEFGRAFQCTGVPMFIVDGRVKLSGAQEPDAFLRVFKSL
;
A
#
# COMPACT_ATOMS: atom_id res chain seq x y z
N MET A 1 -11.73 7.67 12.53
CA MET A 1 -11.24 7.28 13.88
C MET A 1 -11.83 5.97 14.41
N GLU A 2 -13.13 5.70 14.23
CA GLU A 2 -13.79 4.49 14.75
C GLU A 2 -13.07 3.17 14.38
N HIS A 3 -12.68 2.99 13.12
CA HIS A 3 -11.93 1.81 12.67
C HIS A 3 -10.62 1.62 13.44
N TYR A 4 -9.83 2.68 13.62
CA TYR A 4 -8.57 2.62 14.36
C TYR A 4 -8.80 2.28 15.84
N ASN A 5 -9.81 2.89 16.47
CA ASN A 5 -10.15 2.62 17.87
C ASN A 5 -10.64 1.18 18.06
N SER A 6 -11.43 0.65 17.13
CA SER A 6 -11.88 -0.74 17.14
C SER A 6 -10.71 -1.72 17.02
N LYS A 7 -9.74 -1.43 16.14
CA LYS A 7 -8.60 -2.32 15.86
C LYS A 7 -7.51 -2.28 16.93
N PHE A 8 -7.19 -1.10 17.46
CA PHE A 8 -6.03 -0.89 18.33
C PHE A 8 -6.38 -0.49 19.75
N GLY A 9 -7.62 -0.04 20.00
CA GLY A 9 -8.04 0.54 21.27
C GLY A 9 -7.76 2.05 21.36
N PRO A 10 -8.64 2.86 21.96
CA PRO A 10 -8.50 4.32 22.00
C PRO A 10 -7.17 4.81 22.59
N ALA A 11 -6.72 4.22 23.71
CA ALA A 11 -5.47 4.62 24.36
C ALA A 11 -4.23 4.36 23.47
N MET A 12 -4.24 3.29 22.68
CA MET A 12 -3.17 3.03 21.72
C MET A 12 -3.22 4.04 20.57
N VAL A 13 -4.41 4.35 20.06
CA VAL A 13 -4.59 5.30 18.94
C VAL A 13 -4.12 6.70 19.32
N GLU A 14 -4.41 7.16 20.55
CA GLU A 14 -3.98 8.46 21.08
C GLU A 14 -2.45 8.64 21.07
N THR A 15 -1.69 7.56 21.26
CA THR A 15 -0.22 7.59 21.25
C THR A 15 0.38 7.26 19.88
N MET A 16 -0.26 6.33 19.14
CA MET A 16 0.21 5.86 17.83
C MET A 16 0.15 6.96 16.78
N ILE A 17 -0.97 7.69 16.66
CA ILE A 17 -1.16 8.67 15.59
C ILE A 17 -0.13 9.80 15.65
N PRO A 18 0.08 10.49 16.79
CA PRO A 18 1.08 11.56 16.87
C PRO A 18 2.49 11.05 16.55
N ARG A 19 2.85 9.85 17.03
CA ARG A 19 4.14 9.22 16.74
C ARG A 19 4.31 8.96 15.25
N MET A 20 3.30 8.39 14.58
CA MET A 20 3.35 8.10 13.15
C MET A 20 3.44 9.39 12.32
N LYS A 21 2.65 10.42 12.64
CA LYS A 21 2.74 11.73 11.97
C LYS A 21 4.14 12.35 12.15
N ALA A 22 4.69 12.32 13.36
CA ALA A 22 6.02 12.87 13.63
C ALA A 22 7.14 12.12 12.88
N LEU A 23 7.03 10.79 12.76
CA LEU A 23 7.97 10.00 11.97
C LEU A 23 7.86 10.30 10.48
N ALA A 24 6.65 10.30 9.93
CA ALA A 24 6.41 10.50 8.49
C ALA A 24 6.88 11.87 8.00
N ARG A 25 6.73 12.93 8.83
CA ARG A 25 7.23 14.27 8.52
C ARG A 25 8.74 14.35 8.32
N GLN A 26 9.52 13.47 8.97
CA GLN A 26 10.97 13.41 8.74
C GLN A 26 11.31 13.00 7.31
N TYR A 27 10.36 12.36 6.63
CA TYR A 27 10.44 11.95 5.23
C TYR A 27 9.58 12.84 4.30
N GLY A 28 9.10 13.99 4.78
CA GLY A 28 8.31 14.93 4.00
C GLY A 28 6.86 14.48 3.71
N ILE A 29 6.34 13.51 4.46
CA ILE A 29 4.98 12.99 4.30
C ILE A 29 4.08 13.60 5.38
N GLU A 30 3.07 14.37 4.98
CA GLU A 30 2.11 14.97 5.91
C GLU A 30 0.93 14.03 6.16
N MET A 31 1.17 13.00 6.99
CA MET A 31 0.15 11.99 7.27
C MET A 31 -1.09 12.54 7.99
N GLU A 32 -2.27 12.12 7.54
CA GLU A 32 -3.58 12.41 8.08
C GLU A 32 -4.37 11.12 8.38
N TYR A 33 -5.26 11.20 9.37
CA TYR A 33 -6.03 10.06 9.91
C TYR A 33 -7.55 10.34 9.93
N GLY A 34 -7.99 11.34 9.17
CA GLY A 34 -9.39 11.78 9.10
C GLY A 34 -10.25 11.01 8.10
N GLY A 35 -9.63 10.32 7.14
CA GLY A 35 -10.32 9.60 6.07
C GLY A 35 -11.07 8.34 6.50
N HIS A 36 -11.95 7.86 5.62
CA HIS A 36 -12.65 6.59 5.78
C HIS A 36 -11.74 5.41 5.43
N VAL A 37 -11.65 4.42 6.32
CA VAL A 37 -10.89 3.19 6.08
C VAL A 37 -11.74 2.23 5.25
N GLY A 38 -11.49 2.20 3.94
CA GLY A 38 -12.17 1.31 2.99
C GLY A 38 -11.43 -0.01 2.71
N ASN A 39 -12.08 -0.91 1.98
CA ASN A 39 -11.45 -2.10 1.43
C ASN A 39 -10.47 -1.71 0.31
N THR A 40 -9.21 -2.16 0.38
CA THR A 40 -8.14 -1.82 -0.56
C THR A 40 -7.94 -2.83 -1.70
N PHE A 41 -8.80 -3.84 -1.82
CA PHE A 41 -8.62 -4.90 -2.81
C PHE A 41 -8.59 -4.36 -4.25
N ASN A 42 -9.44 -3.39 -4.58
CA ASN A 42 -9.41 -2.73 -5.88
C ASN A 42 -8.15 -1.87 -6.08
N SER A 43 -7.58 -1.31 -5.01
CA SER A 43 -6.27 -0.64 -5.05
C SER A 43 -5.17 -1.62 -5.47
N HIS A 44 -5.16 -2.83 -4.88
CA HIS A 44 -4.21 -3.88 -5.26
C HIS A 44 -4.42 -4.38 -6.70
N ARG A 45 -5.67 -4.55 -7.14
CA ARG A 45 -5.99 -4.88 -8.55
C ARG A 45 -5.47 -3.80 -9.50
N LEU A 46 -5.65 -2.53 -9.17
CA LEU A 46 -5.15 -1.42 -9.98
C LEU A 46 -3.61 -1.41 -10.05
N ILE A 47 -2.93 -1.62 -8.92
CA ILE A 47 -1.47 -1.69 -8.84
C ILE A 47 -0.94 -2.86 -9.69
N TRP A 48 -1.58 -4.03 -9.61
CA TRP A 48 -1.25 -5.18 -10.45
C TRP A 48 -1.41 -4.85 -11.93
N LYS A 49 -2.56 -4.27 -12.33
CA LYS A 49 -2.83 -3.92 -13.73
C LYS A 49 -1.87 -2.84 -14.26
N ALA A 50 -1.52 -1.85 -13.43
CA ALA A 50 -0.56 -0.82 -13.78
C ALA A 50 0.81 -1.41 -14.14
N ARG A 51 1.25 -2.44 -13.41
CA ARG A 51 2.46 -3.19 -13.75
C ARG A 51 2.34 -3.91 -15.10
N GLU A 52 1.22 -4.55 -15.36
CA GLU A 52 0.99 -5.25 -16.64
C GLU A 52 1.00 -4.31 -17.84
N VAL A 53 0.50 -3.08 -17.68
CA VAL A 53 0.37 -2.10 -18.78
C VAL A 53 1.64 -1.27 -18.98
N GLY A 54 2.30 -0.84 -17.91
CA GLY A 54 3.40 0.13 -17.97
C GLY A 54 4.63 -0.26 -17.15
N GLY A 55 4.73 -1.51 -16.73
CA GLY A 55 5.85 -2.02 -15.94
C GLY A 55 5.93 -1.42 -14.53
N SER A 56 7.10 -1.60 -13.91
CA SER A 56 7.38 -1.13 -12.55
C SER A 56 7.29 0.39 -12.41
N GLU A 57 7.57 1.14 -13.46
CA GLU A 57 7.52 2.61 -13.40
C GLU A 57 6.09 3.10 -13.24
N LEU A 58 5.16 2.58 -14.04
CA LEU A 58 3.74 2.94 -13.90
C LEU A 58 3.16 2.40 -12.60
N GLN A 59 3.56 1.19 -12.21
CA GLN A 59 3.17 0.60 -10.93
C GLN A 59 3.55 1.52 -9.76
N ASP A 60 4.80 1.97 -9.70
CA ASP A 60 5.26 2.86 -8.62
C ASP A 60 4.48 4.17 -8.60
N LYS A 61 4.31 4.84 -9.76
CA LYS A 61 3.50 6.07 -9.86
C LYS A 61 2.08 5.87 -9.32
N VAL A 62 1.44 4.76 -9.66
CA VAL A 62 0.08 4.43 -9.16
C VAL A 62 0.09 4.21 -7.64
N VAL A 63 1.06 3.47 -7.11
CA VAL A 63 1.22 3.28 -5.65
C VAL A 63 1.40 4.63 -4.94
N GLN A 64 2.25 5.51 -5.47
CA GLN A 64 2.46 6.85 -4.89
C GLN A 64 1.16 7.68 -4.86
N GLN A 65 0.37 7.66 -5.94
CA GLN A 65 -0.90 8.38 -5.95
C GLN A 65 -1.91 7.80 -4.96
N ILE A 66 -1.98 6.47 -4.84
CA ILE A 66 -2.85 5.79 -3.86
C ILE A 66 -2.42 6.14 -2.42
N PHE A 67 -1.11 6.10 -2.13
CA PHE A 67 -0.59 6.47 -0.81
C PHE A 67 -0.88 7.92 -0.47
N ARG A 68 -0.65 8.86 -1.39
CA ARG A 68 -0.98 10.27 -1.17
C ARG A 68 -2.49 10.47 -0.93
N ALA A 69 -3.34 9.86 -1.76
CA ALA A 69 -4.79 9.97 -1.63
C ALA A 69 -5.26 9.50 -0.25
N TYR A 70 -4.73 8.39 0.26
CA TYR A 70 -5.12 7.83 1.55
C TYR A 70 -4.45 8.53 2.73
N PHE A 71 -3.13 8.61 2.72
CA PHE A 71 -2.34 9.07 3.86
C PHE A 71 -2.26 10.57 3.98
N GLU A 72 -2.46 11.37 2.93
CA GLU A 72 -2.32 12.83 3.00
C GLU A 72 -3.64 13.55 2.69
N GLU A 73 -4.46 12.99 1.78
CA GLU A 73 -5.69 13.66 1.30
C GLU A 73 -6.98 13.12 1.97
N ASN A 74 -6.88 12.16 2.91
CA ASN A 74 -8.02 11.55 3.60
C ASN A 74 -9.09 10.90 2.68
N LYS A 75 -8.73 10.53 1.45
CA LYS A 75 -9.66 9.90 0.50
C LYS A 75 -9.88 8.43 0.81
N SER A 76 -11.09 7.95 0.53
CA SER A 76 -11.47 6.54 0.72
C SER A 76 -11.01 5.70 -0.48
N LEU A 77 -10.09 4.75 -0.24
CA LEU A 77 -9.62 3.82 -1.28
C LEU A 77 -10.65 2.75 -1.68
N GLY A 78 -11.81 2.71 -1.01
CA GLY A 78 -12.92 1.85 -1.40
C GLY A 78 -13.74 2.41 -2.57
N GLU A 79 -13.52 3.68 -2.95
CA GLU A 79 -14.26 4.35 -4.02
C GLU A 79 -13.52 4.21 -5.36
N LEU A 80 -14.19 3.65 -6.36
CA LEU A 80 -13.59 3.46 -7.70
C LEU A 80 -13.19 4.79 -8.35
N SER A 81 -13.97 5.85 -8.15
CA SER A 81 -13.66 7.19 -8.64
C SER A 81 -12.33 7.74 -8.10
N VAL A 82 -12.02 7.48 -6.81
CA VAL A 82 -10.74 7.86 -6.21
C VAL A 82 -9.58 7.09 -6.86
N LEU A 83 -9.79 5.80 -7.14
CA LEU A 83 -8.78 4.96 -7.79
C LEU A 83 -8.53 5.38 -9.25
N GLU A 84 -9.58 5.75 -9.98
CA GLU A 84 -9.47 6.31 -11.34
C GLU A 84 -8.74 7.65 -11.36
N GLU A 85 -9.01 8.52 -10.38
CA GLU A 85 -8.27 9.78 -10.22
C GLU A 85 -6.77 9.49 -9.98
N CYS A 86 -6.45 8.54 -9.11
CA CYS A 86 -5.08 8.13 -8.83
C CYS A 86 -4.38 7.57 -10.08
N ALA A 87 -5.04 6.68 -10.81
CA ALA A 87 -4.53 6.12 -12.05
C ALA A 87 -4.25 7.21 -13.10
N THR A 88 -5.21 8.12 -13.29
CA THR A 88 -5.10 9.23 -14.23
C THR A 88 -3.92 10.14 -13.90
N LYS A 89 -3.75 10.52 -12.62
CA LYS A 89 -2.60 11.33 -12.16
C LYS A 89 -1.26 10.60 -12.35
N ALA A 90 -1.25 9.28 -12.23
CA ALA A 90 -0.07 8.45 -12.47
C ALA A 90 0.25 8.26 -13.97
N GLY A 91 -0.66 8.66 -14.86
CA GLY A 91 -0.51 8.53 -16.32
C GLY A 91 -1.24 7.34 -16.93
N TYR A 92 -2.03 6.59 -16.17
CA TYR A 92 -2.88 5.50 -16.66
C TYR A 92 -4.33 5.98 -16.82
N LYS A 93 -4.72 6.41 -18.03
CA LYS A 93 -6.04 7.04 -18.29
C LYS A 93 -7.15 6.03 -18.60
N GLU A 94 -6.77 4.83 -19.00
CA GLU A 94 -7.64 3.75 -19.48
C GLU A 94 -7.97 2.74 -18.36
N SER A 95 -7.90 3.16 -17.10
CA SER A 95 -8.15 2.28 -15.93
C SER A 95 -9.63 2.01 -15.67
N HIS A 96 -10.53 2.85 -16.18
CA HIS A 96 -11.97 2.79 -15.92
C HIS A 96 -12.58 1.42 -16.25
N ASP A 97 -12.33 0.91 -17.46
CA ASP A 97 -12.93 -0.36 -17.92
C ASP A 97 -12.42 -1.55 -17.10
N PHE A 98 -11.16 -1.49 -16.65
CA PHE A 98 -10.60 -2.51 -15.77
C PHE A 98 -11.22 -2.45 -14.37
N LEU A 99 -11.34 -1.25 -13.78
CA LEU A 99 -11.89 -1.05 -12.44
C LEU A 99 -13.39 -1.39 -12.39
N SER A 100 -14.12 -1.11 -13.47
CA SER A 100 -15.55 -1.39 -13.61
C SER A 100 -15.89 -2.88 -13.70
N ASN A 101 -14.92 -3.72 -14.10
CA ASN A 101 -15.12 -5.17 -14.15
C ASN A 101 -14.41 -5.84 -12.98
N GLU A 102 -15.16 -6.26 -11.95
CA GLU A 102 -14.62 -6.85 -10.72
C GLU A 102 -13.89 -8.19 -10.91
N HIS A 103 -14.04 -8.86 -12.04
CA HIS A 103 -13.41 -10.16 -12.28
C HIS A 103 -11.96 -10.05 -12.75
N LEU A 104 -11.59 -8.94 -13.41
CA LEU A 104 -10.26 -8.79 -14.01
C LEU A 104 -9.17 -8.63 -12.93
N GLY A 105 -8.09 -9.42 -12.99
CA GLY A 105 -6.98 -9.35 -12.03
C GLY A 105 -7.34 -9.87 -10.62
N THR A 106 -8.56 -10.36 -10.39
CA THR A 106 -8.99 -10.83 -9.06
C THR A 106 -8.31 -12.13 -8.67
N SER A 107 -8.15 -13.06 -9.62
CA SER A 107 -7.43 -14.32 -9.39
C SER A 107 -5.97 -14.08 -9.06
N GLU A 108 -5.33 -13.20 -9.81
CA GLU A 108 -3.90 -12.90 -9.77
C GLU A 108 -3.53 -12.24 -8.44
N VAL A 109 -4.27 -11.20 -8.04
CA VAL A 109 -4.05 -10.55 -6.73
C VAL A 109 -4.32 -11.51 -5.56
N ARG A 110 -5.34 -12.36 -5.66
CA ARG A 110 -5.62 -13.37 -4.62
C ARG A 110 -4.52 -14.41 -4.54
N GLN A 111 -3.98 -14.84 -5.69
CA GLN A 111 -2.88 -15.78 -5.76
C GLN A 111 -1.62 -15.18 -5.13
N GLU A 112 -1.23 -13.96 -5.52
CA GLU A 112 -0.07 -13.25 -4.97
C GLU A 112 -0.18 -13.11 -3.44
N MET A 113 -1.35 -12.70 -2.92
CA MET A 113 -1.59 -12.60 -1.49
C MET A 113 -1.45 -13.97 -0.77
N GLN A 114 -1.94 -15.04 -1.38
CA GLN A 114 -1.83 -16.39 -0.82
C GLN A 114 -0.39 -16.91 -0.84
N GLU A 115 0.35 -16.63 -1.91
CA GLU A 115 1.76 -17.01 -2.04
C GLU A 115 2.59 -16.34 -0.94
N PHE A 116 2.43 -15.03 -0.73
CA PHE A 116 3.11 -14.33 0.35
C PHE A 116 2.72 -14.84 1.75
N GLY A 117 1.43 -15.12 1.96
CA GLY A 117 0.94 -15.67 3.22
C GLY A 117 1.49 -17.07 3.52
N ARG A 118 1.52 -17.96 2.52
CA ARG A 118 1.96 -19.36 2.68
C ARG A 118 3.47 -19.50 2.68
N ALA A 119 4.15 -18.92 1.69
CA ALA A 119 5.59 -19.11 1.50
C ALA A 119 6.41 -18.38 2.56
N PHE A 120 5.99 -17.18 2.96
CA PHE A 120 6.78 -16.32 3.84
C PHE A 120 6.17 -16.12 5.24
N GLN A 121 5.00 -16.73 5.50
CA GLN A 121 4.24 -16.55 6.74
C GLN A 121 4.02 -15.06 7.03
N CYS A 122 3.68 -14.30 5.99
CA CYS A 122 3.48 -12.87 6.11
C CYS A 122 2.19 -12.58 6.89
N THR A 123 2.33 -12.01 8.08
CA THR A 123 1.21 -11.59 8.94
C THR A 123 1.07 -10.06 9.03
N GLY A 124 1.96 -9.31 8.38
CA GLY A 124 1.98 -7.85 8.41
C GLY A 124 2.92 -7.27 7.36
N VAL A 125 2.62 -6.03 6.94
CA VAL A 125 3.36 -5.28 5.91
C VAL A 125 3.95 -3.98 6.50
N PRO A 126 5.04 -3.43 5.92
CA PRO A 126 5.79 -3.98 4.79
C PRO A 126 6.65 -5.19 5.20
N MET A 127 6.86 -6.10 4.27
CA MET A 127 7.75 -7.26 4.39
C MET A 127 8.57 -7.38 3.11
N PHE A 128 9.87 -7.61 3.26
CA PHE A 128 10.80 -7.75 2.14
C PHE A 128 11.49 -9.10 2.22
N ILE A 129 11.60 -9.77 1.07
CA ILE A 129 12.39 -10.98 0.90
C ILE A 129 13.50 -10.66 -0.09
N VAL A 130 14.74 -10.69 0.38
CA VAL A 130 15.92 -10.39 -0.45
C VAL A 130 16.59 -11.69 -0.87
N ASP A 131 16.82 -11.84 -2.18
CA ASP A 131 17.38 -13.04 -2.82
C ASP A 131 16.65 -14.35 -2.46
N GLY A 132 15.34 -14.27 -2.15
CA GLY A 132 14.55 -15.42 -1.72
C GLY A 132 14.94 -16.00 -0.35
N ARG A 133 15.89 -15.39 0.37
CA ARG A 133 16.54 -15.96 1.55
C ARG A 133 16.35 -15.12 2.80
N VAL A 134 16.60 -13.81 2.71
CA VAL A 134 16.62 -12.93 3.88
C VAL A 134 15.31 -12.21 4.01
N LYS A 135 14.61 -12.45 5.14
CA LYS A 135 13.35 -11.78 5.47
C LYS A 135 13.60 -10.55 6.35
N LEU A 136 13.17 -9.38 5.89
CA LEU A 136 13.09 -8.15 6.68
C LEU A 136 11.62 -7.80 6.89
N SER A 137 11.22 -7.64 8.17
CA SER A 137 9.84 -7.33 8.55
C SER A 137 9.73 -5.90 9.08
N GLY A 138 8.72 -5.18 8.62
CA GLY A 138 8.47 -3.78 8.97
C GLY A 138 9.32 -2.78 8.17
N ALA A 139 9.02 -1.50 8.38
CA ALA A 139 9.78 -0.38 7.83
C ALA A 139 11.13 -0.24 8.57
N GLN A 140 12.09 -1.10 8.22
CA GLN A 140 13.43 -1.11 8.80
C GLN A 140 14.24 0.11 8.34
N GLU A 141 15.21 0.52 9.16
CA GLU A 141 16.17 1.57 8.80
C GLU A 141 17.01 1.18 7.57
N PRO A 142 17.45 2.15 6.74
CA PRO A 142 18.27 1.88 5.56
C PRO A 142 19.51 1.00 5.85
N ASP A 143 20.14 1.19 7.01
CA ASP A 143 21.30 0.41 7.45
C ASP A 143 21.03 -1.10 7.57
N ALA A 144 19.79 -1.49 7.89
CA ALA A 144 19.42 -2.90 7.93
C ALA A 144 19.47 -3.52 6.52
N PHE A 145 18.94 -2.80 5.53
CA PHE A 145 19.00 -3.22 4.13
C PHE A 145 20.45 -3.25 3.62
N LEU A 146 21.26 -2.23 3.93
CA LEU A 146 22.67 -2.19 3.55
C LEU A 146 23.45 -3.39 4.12
N ARG A 147 23.18 -3.79 5.36
CA ARG A 147 23.79 -5.01 5.94
C ARG A 147 23.37 -6.26 5.20
N VAL A 148 22.10 -6.40 4.84
CA VAL A 148 21.62 -7.55 4.06
C VAL A 148 22.31 -7.57 2.70
N PHE A 149 22.31 -6.47 1.95
CA PHE A 149 22.92 -6.43 0.62
C PHE A 149 24.42 -6.72 0.61
N LYS A 150 25.15 -6.33 1.67
CA LYS A 150 26.58 -6.65 1.83
C LYS A 150 26.86 -8.13 2.18
N SER A 151 25.84 -8.86 2.61
CA SER A 151 25.95 -10.27 3.02
C SER A 151 25.54 -11.27 1.95
N LEU A 152 25.04 -10.78 0.81
CA LEU A 152 24.71 -11.57 -0.37
C LEU A 152 25.94 -11.74 -1.26
#